data_AF-A0A7L4RCB7-F1
#
_entry.id   AF-A0A7L4RCB7-F1
#
_cell.length_a   1.000
_cell.length_b   1.000
_cell.length_c   1.000
_cell.angle_alpha   90.00
_cell.angle_beta   90.00
_cell.angle_gamma   90.00
#
_symmetry.space_group_name_H-M   'P 1'
#
loop_
_entity.id
_entity.type
_entity.pdbx_description
1 polymer ?
#
loop_
_entity_poly.entity_id
_entity_poly.type
_entity_poly.pdbx_seq_one_letter_code
_entity_poly.pdbx_strand_id
1 'polypeptide(L)'
;MDELLPPKRKKISPRAMRKLEREAMGEAEKVRQYVESRGGQDAFEREMQAVARKYGGRYGLPRVSPKKEFVAGRYFEAESPLKELTALGSAIPVPGGLLLLPEGSAKATVKIPPKFRKAFTIKPHSTSTFARLGINILHYASDYLQQLRRKQLPSKLEVVLHNWSSLPVLVREGDPCRLLNFSEILGAGAEPVATAPRTKQAHRMAELHAGNNLIKINLDKLPRARFGNDEIPYVDPRAKNLKQVFESHSFQKLEVKPGDFIVISTKERMRVPADNVALVHSARDDLAHTSAVLAHAGWEGILALEFKAFHKATIRPGDHLAYLTAHAPQQLELPLYRGRYQSQETAEPKPKEVKK
;
A
#
# COMPACT_ATOMS: atom_id res chain seq x y z
N MET A 1 5.69 48.43 -26.65
CA MET A 1 6.22 47.21 -26.00
C MET A 1 5.45 46.05 -26.57
N ASP A 2 6.00 45.38 -27.58
CA ASP A 2 5.37 44.21 -28.18
C ASP A 2 5.66 43.00 -27.28
N GLU A 3 4.60 42.39 -26.75
CA GLU A 3 4.70 41.13 -26.02
C GLU A 3 5.13 40.01 -26.98
N LEU A 4 6.34 39.48 -26.76
CA LEU A 4 6.85 38.28 -27.42
C LEU A 4 5.95 37.08 -27.06
N LEU A 5 4.99 36.78 -27.94
CA LEU A 5 4.22 35.55 -27.86
C LEU A 5 5.17 34.34 -27.91
N PRO A 6 4.98 33.33 -27.05
CA PRO A 6 5.84 32.15 -27.02
C PRO A 6 5.78 31.42 -28.38
N PRO A 7 6.91 30.83 -28.84
CA PRO A 7 6.98 30.20 -30.15
C PRO A 7 5.93 29.08 -30.27
N LYS A 8 5.15 29.12 -31.36
CA LYS A 8 4.15 28.10 -31.68
C LYS A 8 4.82 26.72 -31.70
N ARG A 9 4.42 25.84 -30.77
CA ARG A 9 4.90 24.46 -30.70
C ARG A 9 4.52 23.72 -31.98
N LYS A 10 5.51 23.25 -32.75
CA LYS A 10 5.27 22.39 -33.92
C LYS A 10 4.59 21.10 -33.45
N LYS A 11 3.41 20.79 -33.99
CA LYS A 11 2.72 19.51 -33.74
C LYS A 11 3.55 18.37 -34.35
N ILE A 12 4.09 17.50 -33.50
CA ILE A 12 4.85 16.32 -33.91
C ILE A 12 3.85 15.16 -34.06
N SER A 13 3.97 14.39 -35.15
CA SER A 13 3.12 13.21 -35.33
C SER A 13 3.46 12.11 -34.30
N PRO A 14 2.50 11.28 -33.88
CA PRO A 14 2.76 10.20 -32.92
C PRO A 14 3.89 9.24 -33.36
N ARG A 15 4.03 9.01 -34.66
CA ARG A 15 5.11 8.18 -35.24
C ARG A 15 6.49 8.84 -35.09
N ALA A 16 6.58 10.15 -35.30
CA ALA A 16 7.83 10.90 -35.10
C ALA A 16 8.18 11.01 -33.61
N MET A 17 7.18 11.14 -32.72
CA MET A 17 7.37 11.13 -31.27
C MET A 17 7.97 9.80 -30.79
N ARG A 18 7.41 8.66 -31.21
CA ARG A 18 7.94 7.32 -30.88
C ARG A 18 9.37 7.09 -31.39
N LYS A 19 9.70 7.64 -32.56
CA LYS A 19 11.07 7.56 -33.10
C LYS A 19 12.05 8.34 -32.21
N LEU A 20 11.70 9.56 -31.81
CA LEU A 20 12.50 10.38 -30.91
C LEU A 20 12.66 9.75 -29.51
N GLU A 21 11.61 9.13 -28.97
CA GLU A 21 11.68 8.39 -27.71
C GLU A 21 12.65 7.22 -27.77
N ARG A 22 12.63 6.46 -28.88
CA ARG A 22 13.55 5.33 -29.10
C ARG A 22 15.00 5.81 -29.23
N GLU A 23 15.24 6.92 -29.92
CA GLU A 23 16.58 7.52 -30.05
C GLU A 23 17.10 8.05 -28.70
N ALA A 24 16.25 8.72 -27.91
CA ALA A 24 16.61 9.22 -26.59
C ALA A 24 16.93 8.09 -25.60
N MET A 25 16.15 7.00 -25.62
CA MET A 25 16.45 5.81 -24.80
C MET A 25 17.76 5.13 -25.23
N GLY A 26 18.05 5.08 -26.53
CA GLY A 26 19.30 4.53 -27.06
C GLY A 26 20.54 5.34 -26.64
N GLU A 27 20.45 6.67 -26.62
CA GLU A 27 21.54 7.53 -26.10
C GLU A 27 21.70 7.43 -24.59
N ALA A 28 20.59 7.37 -23.83
CA ALA A 28 20.64 7.18 -22.37
C ALA A 28 21.30 5.85 -21.97
N GLU A 29 21.03 4.78 -22.70
CA GLU A 29 21.65 3.47 -22.44
C GLU A 29 23.15 3.48 -22.77
N LYS A 30 23.58 4.18 -23.83
CA LYS A 30 25.02 4.36 -24.14
C LYS A 30 25.74 5.15 -23.04
N VAL A 31 25.11 6.21 -22.52
CA VAL A 31 25.65 7.00 -21.40
C VAL A 31 25.77 6.15 -20.14
N ARG A 32 24.75 5.33 -19.85
CA ARG A 32 24.76 4.41 -18.72
C ARG A 32 25.90 3.39 -18.83
N GLN A 33 26.05 2.73 -19.98
CA GLN A 33 27.13 1.76 -20.22
C GLN A 33 28.51 2.42 -20.14
N TYR A 34 28.66 3.65 -20.65
CA TYR A 34 29.89 4.43 -20.54
C TYR A 34 30.25 4.73 -19.08
N VAL A 35 29.27 5.11 -18.24
CA VAL A 35 29.47 5.40 -16.82
C VAL A 35 29.75 4.13 -16.01
N GLU A 36 29.03 3.04 -16.28
CA GLU A 36 29.26 1.73 -15.65
C GLU A 36 30.71 1.24 -15.89
N SER A 37 31.33 1.64 -17.02
CA SER A 37 32.73 1.28 -17.34
C SER A 37 33.81 2.15 -16.69
N ARG A 38 33.48 3.34 -16.16
CA ARG A 38 34.48 4.30 -15.63
C ARG A 38 34.16 4.90 -14.26
N GLY A 39 33.08 4.46 -13.61
CA GLY A 39 32.83 4.68 -12.18
C GLY A 39 32.76 6.15 -11.77
N GLY A 40 31.62 6.80 -12.02
CA GLY A 40 31.39 8.15 -11.48
C GLY A 40 29.95 8.60 -11.61
N GLN A 41 29.22 8.63 -10.49
CA GLN A 41 27.82 9.04 -10.42
C GLN A 41 27.61 10.51 -10.90
N ASP A 42 28.59 11.37 -10.66
CA ASP A 42 28.57 12.78 -11.09
C ASP A 42 28.77 12.98 -12.61
N ALA A 43 29.41 12.03 -13.28
CA ALA A 43 29.54 12.04 -14.73
C ALA A 43 28.22 11.62 -15.39
N PHE A 44 27.54 10.62 -14.81
CA PHE A 44 26.22 10.17 -15.26
C PHE A 44 25.18 11.27 -15.17
N GLU A 45 25.11 11.98 -14.05
CA GLU A 45 24.12 13.05 -13.87
C GLU A 45 24.34 14.21 -14.85
N ARG A 46 25.60 14.56 -15.14
CA ARG A 46 25.95 15.58 -16.15
C ARG A 46 25.55 15.17 -17.57
N GLU A 47 25.86 13.94 -17.96
CA GLU A 47 25.53 13.43 -19.30
C GLU A 47 24.02 13.22 -19.49
N MET A 48 23.32 12.73 -18.47
CA MET A 48 21.86 12.60 -18.50
C MET A 48 21.16 13.97 -18.60
N GLN A 49 21.74 15.02 -17.99
CA GLN A 49 21.25 16.39 -18.18
C GLN A 49 21.48 16.89 -19.61
N ALA A 50 22.58 16.51 -20.27
CA ALA A 50 22.83 16.86 -21.67
C ALA A 50 21.83 16.17 -22.61
N VAL A 51 21.55 14.87 -22.41
CA VAL A 51 20.51 14.12 -23.14
C VAL A 51 19.13 14.77 -22.91
N ALA A 52 18.78 15.09 -21.66
CA ALA A 52 17.52 15.74 -21.34
C ALA A 52 17.37 17.13 -21.97
N ARG A 53 18.45 17.92 -22.09
CA ARG A 53 18.43 19.22 -22.81
C ARG A 53 18.25 19.03 -24.31
N LYS A 54 18.96 18.08 -24.92
CA LYS A 54 18.90 17.76 -26.36
C LYS A 54 17.50 17.35 -26.81
N TYR A 55 16.82 16.51 -26.02
CA TYR A 55 15.51 15.96 -26.39
C TYR A 55 14.32 16.67 -25.72
N GLY A 56 14.46 17.16 -24.49
CA GLY A 56 13.40 17.84 -23.73
C GLY A 56 13.17 19.30 -24.13
N GLY A 57 14.19 20.00 -24.66
CA GLY A 57 14.08 21.40 -25.07
C GLY A 57 13.42 21.60 -26.45
N ARG A 58 13.72 20.73 -27.43
CA ARG A 58 13.31 20.90 -28.84
C ARG A 58 11.92 20.34 -29.18
N TYR A 59 11.41 19.37 -28.42
CA TYR A 59 10.24 18.59 -28.83
C TYR A 59 9.08 18.58 -27.82
N GLY A 60 9.16 19.37 -26.75
CA GLY A 60 8.10 19.45 -25.75
C GLY A 60 7.88 18.14 -24.99
N LEU A 61 8.83 17.20 -25.06
CA LEU A 61 8.89 16.06 -24.15
C LEU A 61 8.99 16.61 -22.72
N PRO A 62 8.27 16.03 -21.74
CA PRO A 62 8.30 16.50 -20.37
C PRO A 62 9.77 16.61 -19.94
N ARG A 63 10.18 17.80 -19.47
CA ARG A 63 11.46 17.96 -18.80
C ARG A 63 11.49 16.87 -17.74
N VAL A 64 12.35 15.87 -17.91
CA VAL A 64 12.72 14.99 -16.80
C VAL A 64 13.45 15.91 -15.84
N SER A 65 12.71 16.50 -14.91
CA SER A 65 13.28 17.28 -13.84
C SER A 65 14.09 16.29 -12.99
N PRO A 66 15.42 16.44 -12.87
CA PRO A 66 16.17 15.62 -11.94
C PRO A 66 15.85 15.96 -10.48
N LYS A 67 15.04 17.01 -10.22
CA LYS A 67 14.67 17.42 -8.88
C LYS A 67 13.26 18.00 -8.86
N LYS A 68 12.31 17.21 -8.38
CA LYS A 68 11.39 17.61 -7.30
C LYS A 68 10.48 16.43 -6.93
N GLU A 69 10.31 16.30 -5.62
CA GLU A 69 9.32 15.49 -4.89
C GLU A 69 9.64 13.99 -4.79
N PHE A 70 10.16 13.59 -3.61
CA PHE A 70 9.28 13.09 -2.54
C PHE A 70 10.09 12.96 -1.24
N VAL A 71 9.75 13.80 -0.27
CA VAL A 71 10.07 13.53 1.14
C VAL A 71 9.19 12.36 1.56
N ALA A 72 9.77 11.18 1.74
CA ALA A 72 9.07 10.01 2.25
C ALA A 72 9.96 9.27 3.25
N GLY A 73 9.98 9.73 4.50
CA GLY A 73 9.14 9.07 5.49
C GLY A 73 9.34 7.57 5.71
N ARG A 74 10.54 7.00 5.59
CA ARG A 74 10.72 5.54 5.70
C ARG A 74 10.83 5.09 7.14
N TYR A 75 9.66 4.85 7.73
CA TYR A 75 9.53 3.67 8.57
C TYR A 75 9.19 2.45 7.74
N PHE A 76 10.06 1.46 7.89
CA PHE A 76 10.04 0.04 7.56
C PHE A 76 9.10 -0.52 6.53
N GLU A 77 8.66 0.24 5.56
CA GLU A 77 7.97 -0.28 4.40
C GLU A 77 8.89 -0.10 3.21
N ALA A 78 9.60 -1.17 2.82
CA ALA A 78 9.98 -1.23 1.42
C ALA A 78 8.73 -1.60 0.64
N GLU A 79 8.37 -0.74 -0.29
CA GLU A 79 7.58 -1.18 -1.43
C GLU A 79 8.41 -2.19 -2.19
N SER A 80 8.02 -3.45 -2.09
CA SER A 80 8.52 -4.48 -2.98
C SER A 80 7.36 -4.90 -3.88
N PRO A 81 7.53 -4.82 -5.20
CA PRO A 81 6.51 -5.31 -6.11
C PRO A 81 6.34 -6.83 -5.94
N LEU A 82 5.11 -7.30 -6.08
CA LEU A 82 4.84 -8.71 -6.35
C LEU A 82 5.48 -9.11 -7.68
N LYS A 83 6.04 -10.31 -7.73
CA LYS A 83 6.68 -10.96 -8.87
C LYS A 83 6.18 -12.38 -8.98
N GLU A 84 6.18 -12.95 -10.19
CA GLU A 84 5.92 -14.37 -10.42
C GLU A 84 4.60 -14.81 -9.78
N LEU A 85 3.49 -14.27 -10.30
CA LEU A 85 2.15 -14.59 -9.82
C LEU A 85 1.70 -15.97 -10.32
N THR A 86 1.34 -16.85 -9.40
CA THR A 86 0.82 -18.18 -9.70
C THR A 86 -0.51 -18.40 -8.98
N ALA A 87 -1.56 -18.72 -9.74
CA ALA A 87 -2.87 -19.03 -9.20
C ALA A 87 -2.82 -20.25 -8.26
N LEU A 88 -3.58 -20.21 -7.16
CA LEU A 88 -3.88 -21.38 -6.35
C LEU A 88 -5.39 -21.61 -6.28
N GLY A 89 -5.83 -22.86 -6.38
CA GLY A 89 -7.24 -23.21 -6.24
C GLY A 89 -8.13 -22.49 -7.26
N SER A 90 -9.07 -21.68 -6.76
CA SER A 90 -10.07 -20.94 -7.54
C SER A 90 -9.57 -19.67 -8.23
N ALA A 91 -8.30 -19.27 -8.05
CA ALA A 91 -7.75 -18.10 -8.71
C ALA A 91 -7.70 -18.27 -10.23
N ILE A 92 -8.15 -17.24 -10.96
CA ILE A 92 -8.31 -17.28 -12.41
C ILE A 92 -7.18 -16.48 -13.06
N PRO A 93 -6.29 -17.11 -13.86
CA PRO A 93 -5.33 -16.38 -14.67
C PRO A 93 -6.03 -15.66 -15.82
N VAL A 94 -5.67 -14.39 -16.04
CA VAL A 94 -6.14 -13.60 -17.18
C VAL A 94 -4.95 -13.00 -17.97
N PRO A 95 -5.12 -12.68 -19.27
CA PRO A 95 -4.01 -12.28 -20.13
C PRO A 95 -3.20 -11.09 -19.58
N GLY A 96 -1.89 -11.11 -19.78
CA GLY A 96 -0.99 -10.01 -19.38
C GLY A 96 -0.40 -10.11 -17.97
N GLY A 97 -0.29 -11.32 -17.40
CA GLY A 97 0.29 -11.52 -16.05
C GLY A 97 -0.64 -11.06 -14.94
N LEU A 98 -1.94 -11.15 -15.18
CA LEU A 98 -3.01 -10.73 -14.29
C LEU A 98 -3.66 -11.95 -13.64
N LEU A 99 -4.07 -11.81 -12.38
CA LEU A 99 -4.86 -12.79 -11.66
C LEU A 99 -6.15 -12.15 -11.17
N LEU A 100 -7.28 -12.73 -11.57
CA LEU A 100 -8.56 -12.44 -10.92
C LEU A 100 -8.70 -13.41 -9.74
N LEU A 101 -8.62 -12.85 -8.54
CA LEU A 101 -8.73 -13.61 -7.29
C LEU A 101 -10.16 -13.53 -6.77
N PRO A 102 -11.02 -14.55 -6.97
CA PRO A 102 -12.23 -14.70 -6.17
C PRO A 102 -11.86 -14.99 -4.70
N GLU A 103 -12.83 -15.31 -3.85
CA GLU A 103 -12.52 -15.81 -2.51
C GLU A 103 -11.60 -17.05 -2.63
N GLY A 104 -10.39 -16.95 -2.10
CA GLY A 104 -9.31 -17.86 -2.46
C GLY A 104 -7.91 -17.30 -2.24
N SER A 105 -6.91 -17.92 -2.88
CA SER A 105 -5.50 -17.59 -2.67
C SER A 105 -4.68 -17.62 -3.97
N ALA A 106 -3.55 -16.92 -4.00
CA ALA A 106 -2.50 -17.09 -5.01
C ALA A 106 -1.11 -17.03 -4.38
N LYS A 107 -0.12 -17.66 -5.02
CA LYS A 107 1.28 -17.50 -4.67
C LYS A 107 1.89 -16.34 -5.45
N ALA A 108 2.81 -15.64 -4.81
CA ALA A 108 3.68 -14.67 -5.44
C ALA A 108 5.07 -14.75 -4.81
N THR A 109 6.06 -14.20 -5.51
CA THR A 109 7.37 -13.90 -4.95
C THR A 109 7.52 -12.40 -4.75
N VAL A 110 8.22 -12.01 -3.69
CA VAL A 110 8.53 -10.61 -3.37
C VAL A 110 10.03 -10.47 -3.27
N LYS A 111 10.62 -9.54 -4.03
CA LYS A 111 12.06 -9.27 -3.95
C LYS A 111 12.38 -8.56 -2.63
N ILE A 112 13.30 -9.10 -1.83
CA ILE A 112 13.77 -8.46 -0.60
C ILE A 112 14.93 -7.52 -0.95
N PRO A 113 14.81 -6.21 -0.66
CA PRO A 113 15.89 -5.26 -0.87
C PRO A 113 17.14 -5.62 -0.05
N PRO A 114 18.36 -5.39 -0.55
CA PRO A 114 19.59 -5.73 0.17
C PRO A 114 19.66 -5.21 1.61
N LYS A 115 19.16 -3.99 1.84
CA LYS A 115 19.11 -3.37 3.18
C LYS A 115 18.31 -4.17 4.21
N PHE A 116 17.32 -4.96 3.79
CA PHE A 116 16.47 -5.75 4.67
C PHE A 116 16.93 -7.19 4.83
N ARG A 117 17.98 -7.62 4.13
CA ARG A 117 18.46 -9.01 4.24
C ARG A 117 19.08 -9.34 5.59
N LYS A 118 19.50 -8.30 6.32
CA LYS A 118 20.03 -8.39 7.69
C LYS A 118 18.95 -8.29 8.77
N ALA A 119 17.69 -8.08 8.38
CA ALA A 119 16.58 -8.02 9.33
C ALA A 119 16.39 -9.40 9.96
N PHE A 120 16.09 -9.43 11.26
CA PHE A 120 15.77 -10.67 11.95
C PHE A 120 14.33 -11.10 11.69
N THR A 121 13.42 -10.18 11.36
CA THR A 121 12.02 -10.50 11.05
C THR A 121 11.47 -9.47 10.06
N ILE A 122 11.01 -9.94 8.90
CA ILE A 122 10.25 -9.13 7.94
C ILE A 122 8.84 -9.69 7.81
N LYS A 123 7.83 -8.85 7.58
CA LYS A 123 6.43 -9.25 7.34
C LYS A 123 5.88 -8.57 6.08
N PRO A 124 5.41 -9.29 5.05
CA PRO A 124 4.68 -8.71 3.95
C PRO A 124 3.33 -8.24 4.47
N HIS A 125 2.86 -7.16 3.88
CA HIS A 125 1.62 -6.53 4.29
C HIS A 125 0.96 -5.88 3.09
N SER A 126 -0.36 -5.94 3.08
CA SER A 126 -1.18 -5.26 2.08
C SER A 126 -1.06 -3.75 2.26
N THR A 127 -1.07 -2.99 1.16
CA THR A 127 -1.33 -1.55 1.29
C THR A 127 -2.73 -1.32 1.87
N SER A 128 -2.98 -0.17 2.49
CA SER A 128 -4.31 0.12 3.05
C SER A 128 -5.43 0.09 2.01
N THR A 129 -5.14 0.28 0.72
CA THR A 129 -6.12 0.06 -0.35
C THR A 129 -6.43 -1.42 -0.52
N PHE A 130 -5.42 -2.28 -0.57
CA PHE A 130 -5.58 -3.73 -0.75
C PHE A 130 -6.25 -4.37 0.47
N ALA A 131 -5.88 -3.94 1.68
CA ALA A 131 -6.50 -4.40 2.92
C ALA A 131 -8.00 -4.15 2.95
N ARG A 132 -8.46 -2.94 2.57
CA ARG A 132 -9.88 -2.58 2.47
C ARG A 132 -10.66 -3.37 1.41
N LEU A 133 -9.96 -4.01 0.48
CA LEU A 133 -10.53 -4.91 -0.51
C LEU A 133 -10.47 -6.37 -0.07
N GLY A 134 -10.10 -6.64 1.19
CA GLY A 134 -9.98 -7.98 1.74
C GLY A 134 -8.75 -8.73 1.25
N ILE A 135 -7.81 -8.10 0.53
CA ILE A 135 -6.56 -8.75 0.18
C ILE A 135 -5.63 -8.73 1.39
N ASN A 136 -5.30 -9.91 1.89
CA ASN A 136 -4.31 -10.13 2.93
C ASN A 136 -3.08 -10.86 2.34
N ILE A 137 -1.88 -10.44 2.73
CA ILE A 137 -0.63 -11.05 2.26
C ILE A 137 0.05 -11.73 3.45
N LEU A 138 0.21 -13.05 3.35
CA LEU A 138 0.85 -13.89 4.36
C LEU A 138 2.16 -14.47 3.82
N HIS A 139 3.08 -14.83 4.70
CA HIS A 139 4.25 -15.62 4.31
C HIS A 139 3.90 -17.07 4.07
N TYR A 140 4.63 -17.72 3.16
CA TYR A 140 4.65 -19.18 3.12
C TYR A 140 5.58 -19.72 4.23
N ALA A 141 5.03 -20.52 5.15
CA ALA A 141 5.65 -20.81 6.44
C ALA A 141 6.82 -21.83 6.41
N SER A 142 6.89 -22.72 5.41
CA SER A 142 7.80 -23.87 5.45
C SER A 142 9.27 -23.49 5.52
N ASP A 143 9.67 -22.46 4.76
CA ASP A 143 11.07 -22.08 4.63
C ASP A 143 11.41 -20.85 5.48
N TYR A 144 10.42 -20.01 5.77
CA TYR A 144 10.60 -18.76 6.51
C TYR A 144 11.08 -19.02 7.95
N LEU A 145 10.48 -19.96 8.67
CA LEU A 145 10.90 -20.30 10.05
C LEU A 145 12.33 -20.87 10.09
N GLN A 146 12.73 -21.63 9.08
CA GLN A 146 14.10 -22.13 8.97
C GLN A 146 15.11 -21.03 8.61
N GLN A 147 14.72 -20.08 7.76
CA GLN A 147 15.54 -18.94 7.36
C GLN A 147 15.72 -17.92 8.50
N LEU A 148 14.68 -17.71 9.33
CA LEU A 148 14.78 -16.93 10.56
C LEU A 148 15.88 -17.48 11.49
N ARG A 149 15.95 -18.81 11.65
CA ARG A 149 17.01 -19.47 12.44
C ARG A 149 18.42 -19.20 11.89
N ARG A 150 18.56 -19.04 10.57
CA ARG A 150 19.85 -18.75 9.91
C ARG A 150 20.24 -17.27 9.93
N LYS A 151 19.40 -16.39 10.48
CA LYS A 151 19.62 -14.92 10.57
C LYS A 151 19.99 -14.26 9.23
N GLN A 152 19.61 -14.86 8.11
CA GLN A 152 19.83 -14.32 6.77
C GLN A 152 18.56 -14.53 5.96
N LEU A 153 17.93 -13.41 5.58
CA LEU A 153 16.75 -13.46 4.73
C LEU A 153 17.17 -13.66 3.26
N PRO A 154 16.40 -14.44 2.48
CA PRO A 154 16.70 -14.70 1.08
C PRO A 154 16.59 -13.42 0.23
N SER A 155 17.01 -13.50 -1.03
CA SER A 155 16.83 -12.39 -1.98
C SER A 155 15.39 -12.26 -2.49
N LYS A 156 14.61 -13.35 -2.39
CA LYS A 156 13.19 -13.45 -2.74
C LYS A 156 12.44 -14.14 -1.62
N LEU A 157 11.23 -13.69 -1.34
CA LEU A 157 10.32 -14.25 -0.35
C LEU A 157 9.06 -14.75 -1.05
N GLU A 158 8.68 -16.00 -0.79
CA GLU A 158 7.38 -16.50 -1.22
C GLU A 158 6.29 -16.01 -0.27
N VAL A 159 5.21 -15.48 -0.85
CA VAL A 159 4.04 -14.97 -0.14
C VAL A 159 2.78 -15.58 -0.72
N VAL A 160 1.76 -15.69 0.12
CA VAL A 160 0.41 -16.06 -0.28
C VAL A 160 -0.48 -14.84 -0.17
N LEU A 161 -1.14 -14.51 -1.27
CA LEU A 161 -2.19 -13.51 -1.30
C LEU A 161 -3.50 -14.22 -1.07
N HIS A 162 -4.19 -13.88 0.01
CA HIS A 162 -5.54 -14.35 0.28
C HIS A 162 -6.53 -13.23 -0.02
N ASN A 163 -7.59 -13.54 -0.77
CA ASN A 163 -8.75 -12.67 -0.88
C ASN A 163 -9.80 -13.13 0.14
N TRP A 164 -9.97 -12.33 1.19
CA TRP A 164 -10.96 -12.55 2.24
C TRP A 164 -12.30 -11.86 1.94
N SER A 165 -12.36 -11.05 0.88
CA SER A 165 -13.63 -10.48 0.42
C SER A 165 -14.38 -11.48 -0.45
N SER A 166 -15.70 -11.33 -0.52
CA SER A 166 -16.55 -12.08 -1.44
C SER A 166 -16.46 -11.56 -2.88
N LEU A 167 -15.73 -10.46 -3.12
CA LEU A 167 -15.62 -9.84 -4.44
C LEU A 167 -14.33 -10.27 -5.12
N PRO A 168 -14.39 -10.65 -6.41
CA PRO A 168 -13.18 -10.85 -7.18
C PRO A 168 -12.32 -9.58 -7.24
N VAL A 169 -11.04 -9.71 -6.90
CA VAL A 169 -10.07 -8.60 -6.95
C VAL A 169 -9.03 -8.90 -8.00
N LEU A 170 -8.77 -7.92 -8.86
CA LEU A 170 -7.74 -8.01 -9.88
C LEU A 170 -6.37 -7.67 -9.29
N VAL A 171 -5.44 -8.63 -9.38
CA VAL A 171 -4.06 -8.50 -8.92
C VAL A 171 -3.10 -8.67 -10.09
N ARG A 172 -2.00 -7.94 -10.06
CA ARG A 172 -1.03 -7.84 -11.15
C ARG A 172 0.39 -8.00 -10.64
N GLU A 173 1.26 -8.51 -11.50
CA GLU A 173 2.68 -8.34 -11.27
C GLU A 173 3.03 -6.85 -11.17
N GLY A 174 3.86 -6.53 -10.19
CA GLY A 174 4.18 -5.15 -9.87
C GLY A 174 3.20 -4.47 -8.91
N ASP A 175 2.12 -5.13 -8.46
CA ASP A 175 1.29 -4.59 -7.38
C ASP A 175 2.12 -4.38 -6.11
N PRO A 176 1.89 -3.26 -5.40
CA PRO A 176 2.69 -2.90 -4.24
C PRO A 176 2.37 -3.84 -3.09
N CYS A 177 3.39 -4.54 -2.61
CA CYS A 177 3.41 -5.18 -1.30
C CYS A 177 4.36 -4.39 -0.39
N ARG A 178 3.98 -4.21 0.87
CA ARG A 178 4.81 -3.55 1.88
C ARG A 178 5.56 -4.61 2.66
N LEU A 179 6.89 -4.54 2.72
CA LEU A 179 7.68 -5.38 3.61
C LEU A 179 8.01 -4.60 4.88
N LEU A 180 7.46 -5.04 6.01
CA LEU A 180 7.68 -4.52 7.37
C LEU A 180 8.86 -5.19 8.05
N ASN A 181 9.90 -4.44 8.41
CA ASN A 181 10.97 -4.94 9.28
C ASN A 181 10.58 -4.80 10.76
N PHE A 182 10.09 -5.89 11.36
CA PHE A 182 9.64 -5.91 12.75
C PHE A 182 10.79 -5.79 13.75
N SER A 183 12.00 -6.22 13.39
CA SER A 183 13.16 -6.16 14.30
C SER A 183 13.58 -4.74 14.63
N GLU A 184 13.39 -3.81 13.71
CA GLU A 184 13.69 -2.39 13.95
C GLU A 184 12.53 -1.67 14.66
N ILE A 185 11.31 -2.21 14.62
CA ILE A 185 10.13 -1.67 15.32
C ILE A 185 10.08 -2.15 16.77
N LEU A 186 10.23 -3.46 17.01
CA LEU A 186 10.07 -4.09 18.32
C LEU A 186 11.39 -4.26 19.08
N GLY A 187 12.53 -3.98 18.44
CA GLY A 187 13.87 -4.20 18.98
C GLY A 187 14.44 -5.59 18.67
N ALA A 188 15.77 -5.68 18.69
CA ALA A 188 16.48 -6.94 18.48
C ALA A 188 16.18 -7.91 19.64
N GLY A 189 15.43 -8.98 19.37
CA GLY A 189 15.06 -10.00 20.36
C GLY A 189 13.55 -10.13 20.64
N ALA A 190 12.70 -9.32 20.00
CA ALA A 190 11.27 -9.59 20.02
C ALA A 190 10.97 -10.86 19.22
N GLU A 191 10.62 -11.95 19.90
CA GLU A 191 10.17 -13.17 19.23
C GLU A 191 8.82 -12.92 18.54
N PRO A 192 8.60 -13.47 17.32
CA PRO A 192 7.33 -13.38 16.63
C PRO A 192 6.37 -14.39 17.27
N VAL A 193 5.72 -14.05 18.38
CA VAL A 193 4.75 -14.95 19.01
C VAL A 193 3.38 -14.31 19.10
N ALA A 194 2.39 -15.11 18.69
CA ALA A 194 0.96 -14.87 18.55
C ALA A 194 0.20 -14.49 19.83
N THR A 195 0.91 -14.11 20.88
CA THR A 195 0.39 -13.48 22.08
C THR A 195 1.42 -12.42 22.44
N ALA A 196 1.06 -11.14 22.31
CA ALA A 196 1.96 -10.06 22.66
C ALA A 196 1.67 -9.57 24.10
N PRO A 197 2.28 -10.13 25.15
CA PRO A 197 2.40 -9.41 26.41
C PRO A 197 3.71 -8.63 26.43
N ARG A 198 3.58 -7.30 26.47
CA ARG A 198 4.52 -6.37 27.12
C ARG A 198 5.99 -6.53 26.71
N THR A 199 6.35 -6.15 25.47
CA THR A 199 7.69 -5.58 25.33
C THR A 199 7.75 -4.36 26.26
N LYS A 200 8.80 -4.24 27.09
CA LYS A 200 8.96 -3.11 28.03
C LYS A 200 8.94 -1.72 27.35
N GLN A 201 8.97 -1.69 26.02
CA GLN A 201 8.97 -0.50 25.16
C GLN A 201 7.61 -0.20 24.51
N ALA A 202 6.61 -1.09 24.62
CA ALA A 202 5.28 -0.86 24.07
C ALA A 202 4.40 -0.12 25.07
N HIS A 203 4.05 1.13 24.76
CA HIS A 203 3.00 1.84 25.48
C HIS A 203 1.66 1.54 24.79
N ARG A 204 0.69 1.00 25.54
CA ARG A 204 -0.70 0.94 25.07
C ARG A 204 -1.18 2.38 24.90
N MET A 205 -1.44 2.80 23.66
CA MET A 205 -1.78 4.18 23.37
C MET A 205 -3.27 4.45 23.56
N ALA A 206 -4.10 3.57 23.01
CA ALA A 206 -5.54 3.78 22.99
C ALA A 206 -6.29 2.49 22.69
N GLU A 207 -7.50 2.45 23.21
CA GLU A 207 -8.55 1.54 22.79
C GLU A 207 -9.26 2.16 21.56
N LEU A 208 -9.52 1.33 20.56
CA LEU A 208 -10.20 1.73 19.32
C LEU A 208 -11.59 1.14 19.34
N HIS A 209 -12.59 2.01 19.37
CA HIS A 209 -13.99 1.61 19.39
C HIS A 209 -14.61 1.72 18.00
N ALA A 210 -15.63 0.90 17.77
CA ALA A 210 -16.45 0.97 16.58
C ALA A 210 -17.09 2.36 16.48
N GLY A 211 -16.87 3.04 15.35
CA GLY A 211 -17.71 4.18 14.98
C GLY A 211 -19.10 3.71 14.55
N ASN A 212 -19.85 4.62 13.94
CA ASN A 212 -21.16 4.33 13.40
C ASN A 212 -21.15 4.06 11.89
N ASN A 213 -19.98 4.03 11.23
CA ASN A 213 -19.88 3.94 9.78
C ASN A 213 -19.23 2.63 9.33
N LEU A 214 -19.97 1.87 8.53
CA LEU A 214 -19.52 0.71 7.79
C LEU A 214 -19.17 1.15 6.36
N ILE A 215 -18.00 0.76 5.86
CA ILE A 215 -17.55 1.03 4.50
C ILE A 215 -17.90 -0.18 3.63
N LYS A 216 -18.75 0.02 2.63
CA LYS A 216 -19.17 -1.00 1.66
C LYS A 216 -18.71 -0.66 0.26
N ILE A 217 -18.61 -1.69 -0.59
CA ILE A 217 -18.36 -1.52 -2.02
C ILE A 217 -19.71 -1.56 -2.74
N ASN A 218 -19.98 -0.55 -3.56
CA ASN A 218 -21.15 -0.50 -4.42
C ASN A 218 -20.90 -1.37 -5.67
N LEU A 219 -21.59 -2.50 -5.75
CA LEU A 219 -21.45 -3.49 -6.84
C LEU A 219 -21.88 -2.95 -8.20
N ASP A 220 -22.87 -2.05 -8.25
CA ASP A 220 -23.40 -1.50 -9.50
C ASP A 220 -22.40 -0.55 -10.18
N LYS A 221 -21.44 -0.03 -9.42
CA LYS A 221 -20.37 0.85 -9.90
C LYS A 221 -19.10 0.09 -10.29
N LEU A 222 -19.07 -1.23 -10.08
CA LEU A 222 -17.89 -2.03 -10.42
C LEU A 222 -17.84 -2.36 -11.92
N PRO A 223 -16.63 -2.36 -12.51
CA PRO A 223 -16.47 -2.95 -13.83
C PRO A 223 -16.80 -4.44 -13.79
N ARG A 224 -17.22 -4.98 -14.94
CA ARG A 224 -17.50 -6.39 -15.13
C ARG A 224 -16.48 -7.00 -16.08
N ALA A 225 -16.00 -8.20 -15.76
CA ALA A 225 -15.16 -9.01 -16.62
C ALA A 225 -15.97 -10.19 -17.14
N ARG A 226 -15.78 -10.53 -18.41
CA ARG A 226 -16.37 -11.74 -18.99
C ARG A 226 -15.49 -12.94 -18.68
N PHE A 227 -16.07 -13.96 -18.07
CA PHE A 227 -15.39 -15.23 -17.79
C PHE A 227 -16.26 -16.39 -18.28
N GLY A 228 -15.85 -17.01 -19.39
CA GLY A 228 -16.73 -17.94 -20.12
C GLY A 228 -18.00 -17.22 -20.60
N ASN A 229 -19.16 -17.72 -20.18
CA ASN A 229 -20.46 -17.13 -20.50
C ASN A 229 -20.96 -16.14 -19.46
N ASP A 230 -20.29 -16.02 -18.31
CA ASP A 230 -20.72 -15.20 -17.19
C ASP A 230 -20.05 -13.81 -17.21
N GLU A 231 -20.77 -12.82 -16.69
CA GLU A 231 -20.21 -11.51 -16.36
C GLU A 231 -20.07 -11.35 -14.86
N ILE A 232 -18.83 -11.17 -14.41
CA ILE A 232 -18.50 -11.14 -12.99
C ILE A 232 -18.02 -9.73 -12.63
N PRO A 233 -18.64 -9.05 -11.64
CA PRO A 233 -18.13 -7.78 -11.15
C PRO A 233 -16.78 -8.02 -10.46
N TYR A 234 -15.84 -7.10 -10.67
CA TYR A 234 -14.53 -7.19 -10.03
C TYR A 234 -14.02 -5.83 -9.60
N VAL A 235 -13.09 -5.84 -8.66
CA VAL A 235 -12.42 -4.63 -8.19
C VAL A 235 -11.01 -4.55 -8.76
N ASP A 236 -10.67 -3.40 -9.34
CA ASP A 236 -9.30 -3.06 -9.68
C ASP A 236 -8.73 -2.07 -8.63
N PRO A 237 -7.78 -2.51 -7.77
CA PRO A 237 -7.17 -1.64 -6.76
C PRO A 237 -6.44 -0.40 -7.33
N ARG A 238 -6.10 -0.41 -8.63
CA ARG A 238 -5.44 0.70 -9.33
C ARG A 238 -6.40 1.63 -10.07
N ALA A 239 -7.70 1.36 -10.03
CA ALA A 239 -8.69 2.19 -10.71
C ALA A 239 -8.63 3.64 -10.18
N LYS A 240 -8.57 4.61 -11.10
CA LYS A 240 -8.47 6.05 -10.75
C LYS A 240 -9.64 6.54 -9.89
N ASN A 241 -10.80 5.90 -10.03
CA ASN A 241 -12.06 6.24 -9.38
C ASN A 241 -12.44 5.26 -8.27
N LEU A 242 -11.51 4.45 -7.74
CA LEU A 242 -11.81 3.47 -6.68
C LEU A 242 -12.48 4.12 -5.46
N LYS A 243 -12.21 5.39 -5.15
CA LYS A 243 -12.90 6.13 -4.08
C LYS A 243 -14.42 6.27 -4.32
N GLN A 244 -14.87 6.28 -5.57
CA GLN A 244 -16.28 6.42 -5.93
C GLN A 244 -17.06 5.11 -5.81
N VAL A 245 -16.37 3.97 -5.67
CA VAL A 245 -17.01 2.66 -5.47
C VAL A 245 -17.21 2.34 -3.99
N PHE A 246 -16.53 3.04 -3.09
CA PHE A 246 -16.75 2.89 -1.65
C PHE A 246 -17.86 3.82 -1.18
N GLU A 247 -18.77 3.28 -0.39
CA GLU A 247 -19.86 4.01 0.23
C GLU A 247 -19.85 3.80 1.73
N SER A 248 -20.15 4.86 2.47
CA SER A 248 -20.28 4.81 3.91
C SER A 248 -21.74 4.66 4.29
N HIS A 249 -22.04 3.64 5.09
CA HIS A 249 -23.37 3.33 5.57
C HIS A 249 -23.37 3.42 7.08
N SER A 250 -24.25 4.25 7.64
CA SER A 250 -24.37 4.33 9.09
C SER A 250 -25.13 3.13 9.64
N PHE A 251 -24.73 2.63 10.80
CA PHE A 251 -25.41 1.53 11.49
C PHE A 251 -25.55 1.81 12.99
N GLN A 252 -26.62 1.29 13.59
CA GLN A 252 -26.80 1.26 15.05
C GLN A 252 -26.48 -0.12 15.65
N LYS A 253 -26.65 -1.17 14.85
CA LYS A 253 -26.29 -2.55 15.15
C LYS A 253 -25.90 -3.21 13.83
N LEU A 254 -24.76 -3.88 13.83
CA LEU A 254 -24.29 -4.67 12.70
C LEU A 254 -24.21 -6.13 13.12
N GLU A 255 -25.03 -6.96 12.49
CA GLU A 255 -24.96 -8.42 12.65
C GLU A 255 -24.03 -8.99 11.59
N VAL A 256 -23.05 -9.75 12.05
CA VAL A 256 -21.96 -10.28 11.24
C VAL A 256 -22.01 -11.81 11.29
N LYS A 257 -21.93 -12.46 10.14
CA LYS A 257 -21.90 -13.92 10.02
C LYS A 257 -20.47 -14.43 9.85
N PRO A 258 -20.18 -15.69 10.20
CA PRO A 258 -18.90 -16.32 9.88
C PRO A 258 -18.60 -16.18 8.39
N GLY A 259 -17.38 -15.74 8.06
CA GLY A 259 -16.95 -15.48 6.70
C GLY A 259 -17.20 -14.05 6.21
N ASP A 260 -17.96 -13.21 6.91
CA ASP A 260 -18.12 -11.82 6.48
C ASP A 260 -16.81 -11.05 6.61
N PHE A 261 -16.51 -10.24 5.60
CA PHE A 261 -15.44 -9.25 5.63
C PHE A 261 -16.05 -7.86 5.81
N ILE A 262 -15.63 -7.16 6.86
CA ILE A 262 -16.17 -5.86 7.27
C ILE A 262 -15.06 -4.82 7.37
N VAL A 263 -15.39 -3.59 6.99
CA VAL A 263 -14.50 -2.43 7.11
C VAL A 263 -15.24 -1.33 7.89
N ILE A 264 -14.83 -1.06 9.11
CA ILE A 264 -15.50 -0.13 10.02
C ILE A 264 -14.58 1.04 10.32
N SER A 265 -15.10 2.27 10.30
CA SER A 265 -14.33 3.40 10.80
C SER A 265 -14.33 3.40 12.33
N THR A 266 -13.20 3.72 12.93
CA THR A 266 -13.09 4.01 14.37
C THR A 266 -13.97 5.19 14.77
N LYS A 267 -14.39 5.22 16.03
CA LYS A 267 -15.06 6.37 16.64
C LYS A 267 -14.06 7.48 16.96
N GLU A 268 -12.87 7.09 17.37
CA GLU A 268 -11.81 7.99 17.79
C GLU A 268 -11.08 8.60 16.60
N ARG A 269 -10.72 9.88 16.73
CA ARG A 269 -9.63 10.46 15.97
C ARG A 269 -8.32 10.13 16.69
N MET A 270 -7.49 9.33 16.05
CA MET A 270 -6.24 8.83 16.61
C MET A 270 -5.07 9.71 16.20
N ARG A 271 -4.10 9.89 17.11
CA ARG A 271 -2.82 10.57 16.84
C ARG A 271 -1.66 9.66 17.23
N VAL A 272 -0.75 9.45 16.30
CA VAL A 272 0.52 8.76 16.55
C VAL A 272 1.59 9.81 16.83
N PRO A 273 2.34 9.72 17.94
CA PRO A 273 3.45 10.62 18.22
C PRO A 273 4.47 10.66 17.08
N ALA A 274 5.17 11.78 16.94
CA ALA A 274 6.14 12.00 15.87
C ALA A 274 7.37 11.09 15.96
N ASP A 275 7.60 10.52 17.15
CA ASP A 275 8.70 9.66 17.52
C ASP A 275 8.33 8.16 17.54
N ASN A 276 7.04 7.83 17.35
CA ASN A 276 6.54 6.48 17.52
C ASN A 276 5.90 5.90 16.26
N VAL A 277 5.94 4.58 16.15
CA VAL A 277 5.12 3.83 15.19
C VAL A 277 4.05 3.07 15.93
N ALA A 278 2.85 3.07 15.37
CA ALA A 278 1.69 2.43 15.97
C ALA A 278 1.31 1.14 15.25
N LEU A 279 1.06 0.08 16.02
CA LEU A 279 0.54 -1.20 15.54
C LEU A 279 -0.88 -1.41 16.09
N VAL A 280 -1.81 -1.77 15.20
CA VAL A 280 -3.20 -2.10 15.53
C VAL A 280 -3.37 -3.61 15.69
N HIS A 281 -4.02 -4.01 16.78
CA HIS A 281 -4.30 -5.40 17.15
C HIS A 281 -5.78 -5.60 17.39
N SER A 282 -6.32 -6.80 17.08
CA SER A 282 -7.71 -7.12 17.41
C SER A 282 -7.89 -7.21 18.93
N ALA A 283 -8.99 -6.67 19.42
CA ALA A 283 -9.41 -6.82 20.81
C ALA A 283 -10.49 -7.89 20.99
N ARG A 284 -10.92 -8.54 19.90
CA ARG A 284 -12.00 -9.52 19.92
C ARG A 284 -11.59 -10.81 19.22
N ASP A 285 -11.98 -11.94 19.82
CA ASP A 285 -11.65 -13.27 19.30
C ASP A 285 -12.59 -13.72 18.17
N ASP A 286 -13.77 -13.11 18.05
CA ASP A 286 -14.73 -13.39 16.98
C ASP A 286 -14.40 -12.69 15.66
N LEU A 287 -13.48 -11.71 15.70
CA LEU A 287 -13.05 -10.88 14.58
C LEU A 287 -11.53 -10.93 14.40
N ALA A 288 -11.08 -11.46 13.26
CA ALA A 288 -9.67 -11.42 12.89
C ALA A 288 -9.37 -10.15 12.09
N HIS A 289 -8.49 -9.32 12.65
CA HIS A 289 -8.00 -8.14 11.96
C HIS A 289 -7.12 -8.56 10.77
N THR A 290 -7.47 -8.12 9.57
CA THR A 290 -6.94 -8.71 8.33
C THR A 290 -5.60 -8.15 7.93
N SER A 291 -5.26 -6.95 8.42
CA SER A 291 -4.04 -6.25 8.07
C SER A 291 -3.58 -5.49 9.31
N ALA A 292 -2.39 -5.77 9.85
CA ALA A 292 -1.88 -4.98 10.98
C ALA A 292 -1.60 -3.56 10.47
N VAL A 293 -2.54 -2.64 10.68
CA VAL A 293 -2.38 -1.26 10.25
C VAL A 293 -1.21 -0.66 11.00
N LEU A 294 -0.15 -0.39 10.25
CA LEU A 294 0.94 0.45 10.71
C LEU A 294 0.50 1.90 10.53
N ALA A 295 0.24 2.59 11.64
CA ALA A 295 0.05 4.03 11.60
C ALA A 295 1.42 4.71 11.78
N HIS A 296 1.83 5.45 10.76
CA HIS A 296 3.15 6.08 10.71
C HIS A 296 3.28 7.18 11.77
N ALA A 297 4.52 7.50 12.13
CA ALA A 297 4.79 8.57 13.08
C ALA A 297 4.23 9.91 12.62
N GLY A 298 3.56 10.62 13.52
CA GLY A 298 2.87 11.87 13.22
C GLY A 298 1.58 11.71 12.41
N TRP A 299 1.10 10.49 12.17
CA TRP A 299 -0.20 10.26 11.55
C TRP A 299 -1.33 10.68 12.50
N GLU A 300 -2.34 11.34 11.94
CA GLU A 300 -3.55 11.73 12.67
C GLU A 300 -4.79 11.52 11.79
N GLY A 301 -5.85 10.96 12.36
CA GLY A 301 -7.12 10.80 11.66
C GLY A 301 -8.01 9.70 12.22
N ILE A 302 -9.10 9.43 11.51
CA ILE A 302 -9.98 8.29 11.78
C ILE A 302 -9.41 7.07 11.04
N LEU A 303 -9.21 5.97 11.77
CA LEU A 303 -8.76 4.71 11.19
C LEU A 303 -9.95 3.96 10.60
N ALA A 304 -9.74 3.30 9.46
CA ALA A 304 -10.59 2.22 8.99
C ALA A 304 -9.96 0.90 9.47
N LEU A 305 -10.77 0.04 10.08
CA LEU A 305 -10.36 -1.26 10.58
C LEU A 305 -11.00 -2.35 9.74
N GLU A 306 -10.19 -3.29 9.27
CA GLU A 306 -10.62 -4.39 8.43
C GLU A 306 -10.65 -5.69 9.23
N PHE A 307 -11.81 -6.36 9.27
CA PHE A 307 -11.99 -7.62 9.98
C PHE A 307 -12.61 -8.70 9.11
N LYS A 308 -12.18 -9.95 9.30
CA LYS A 308 -12.90 -11.16 8.86
C LYS A 308 -13.52 -11.81 10.09
N ALA A 309 -14.82 -12.08 10.03
CA ALA A 309 -15.52 -12.75 11.12
C ALA A 309 -15.30 -14.27 11.05
N PHE A 310 -14.85 -14.88 12.14
CA PHE A 310 -14.78 -16.34 12.25
C PHE A 310 -16.01 -16.94 12.92
N HIS A 311 -16.70 -16.13 13.72
CA HIS A 311 -17.92 -16.51 14.41
C HIS A 311 -19.02 -15.48 14.16
N LYS A 312 -20.26 -15.82 14.53
CA LYS A 312 -21.34 -14.83 14.54
C LYS A 312 -21.00 -13.75 15.56
N ALA A 313 -21.10 -12.49 15.15
CA ALA A 313 -20.82 -11.34 16.00
C ALA A 313 -21.92 -10.30 15.88
N THR A 314 -22.13 -9.54 16.95
CA THR A 314 -22.86 -8.28 16.91
C THR A 314 -21.87 -7.16 17.23
N ILE A 315 -21.90 -6.11 16.41
CA ILE A 315 -21.11 -4.91 16.61
C ILE A 315 -22.06 -3.73 16.77
N ARG A 316 -21.88 -2.95 17.82
CA ARG A 316 -22.57 -1.68 18.06
C ARG A 316 -21.57 -0.52 18.07
N PRO A 317 -21.98 0.69 17.68
CA PRO A 317 -21.15 1.87 17.87
C PRO A 317 -20.72 2.00 19.33
N GLY A 318 -19.43 2.20 19.58
CA GLY A 318 -18.83 2.22 20.91
C GLY A 318 -18.28 0.88 21.41
N ASP A 319 -18.49 -0.24 20.71
CA ASP A 319 -17.86 -1.51 21.08
C ASP A 319 -16.34 -1.43 20.88
N HIS A 320 -15.56 -1.95 21.83
CA HIS A 320 -14.10 -2.05 21.70
C HIS A 320 -13.73 -3.13 20.67
N LEU A 321 -13.12 -2.74 19.55
CA LEU A 321 -12.79 -3.64 18.44
C LEU A 321 -11.30 -3.95 18.35
N ALA A 322 -10.46 -2.98 18.70
CA ALA A 322 -9.02 -3.08 18.52
C ALA A 322 -8.29 -2.23 19.56
N TYR A 323 -7.00 -2.48 19.75
CA TYR A 323 -6.14 -1.61 20.54
C TYR A 323 -4.86 -1.28 19.78
N LEU A 324 -4.30 -0.13 20.11
CA LEU A 324 -3.09 0.38 19.49
C LEU A 324 -1.93 0.30 20.48
N THR A 325 -0.79 -0.19 19.99
CA THR A 325 0.49 -0.14 20.72
C THR A 325 1.46 0.76 19.97
N ALA A 326 2.07 1.71 20.68
CA ALA A 326 3.16 2.52 20.13
C ALA A 326 4.50 1.95 20.52
N HIS A 327 5.42 2.03 19.56
CA HIS A 327 6.79 1.57 19.69
C HIS A 327 7.72 2.70 19.30
N ALA A 328 8.62 3.05 20.22
CA ALA A 328 9.76 3.93 19.96
C ALA A 328 10.87 3.07 19.33
N PRO A 329 11.23 3.29 18.05
CA PRO A 329 12.21 2.47 17.36
C PRO A 329 13.63 2.75 17.87
N GLN A 330 14.45 1.69 17.95
CA GLN A 330 15.71 1.75 18.70
C GLN A 330 16.87 2.49 18.00
N GLN A 331 16.80 2.77 16.69
CA GLN A 331 18.00 3.15 15.92
C GLN A 331 17.81 4.19 14.80
N LEU A 332 16.84 5.12 14.82
CA LEU A 332 16.67 6.07 13.70
C LEU A 332 16.12 7.46 14.07
N GLU A 333 16.57 8.48 13.32
CA GLU A 333 15.87 9.76 13.17
C GLU A 333 14.63 9.59 12.29
N LEU A 334 13.55 10.24 12.70
CA LEU A 334 12.21 9.99 12.19
C LEU A 334 11.71 11.08 11.27
N PRO A 335 11.59 10.82 9.97
CA PRO A 335 10.89 11.75 9.09
C PRO A 335 9.40 11.78 9.43
N LEU A 336 8.91 12.95 9.84
CA LEU A 336 7.48 13.23 10.05
C LEU A 336 6.65 12.79 8.82
N TYR A 337 5.62 11.99 9.03
CA TYR A 337 4.65 11.66 7.99
C TYR A 337 4.04 12.95 7.43
N ARG A 338 4.08 13.13 6.11
CA ARG A 338 3.38 14.20 5.37
C ARG A 338 2.45 13.57 4.34
N GLY A 339 1.46 12.81 4.79
CA GLY A 339 0.53 12.12 3.90
C GLY A 339 -0.68 12.96 3.49
N ARG A 340 -1.34 12.52 2.42
CA ARG A 340 -2.58 13.13 1.86
C ARG A 340 -3.74 13.32 2.85
N TYR A 341 -3.70 12.67 4.01
CA TYR A 341 -4.77 12.71 5.02
C TYR A 341 -4.50 13.70 6.16
N GLN A 342 -3.28 14.23 6.28
CA GLN A 342 -2.97 15.28 7.27
C GLN A 342 -3.71 16.59 6.97
N SER A 343 -4.07 16.83 5.71
CA SER A 343 -4.81 18.02 5.27
C SER A 343 -6.33 17.87 5.36
N GLN A 344 -6.87 16.78 5.95
CA GLN A 344 -8.28 16.72 6.30
C GLN A 344 -8.51 17.43 7.65
N GLU A 345 -8.33 18.76 7.63
CA GLU A 345 -8.93 19.64 8.63
C GLU A 345 -10.44 19.49 8.52
N THR A 346 -11.05 19.02 9.62
CA THR A 346 -12.44 19.28 10.02
C THR A 346 -13.43 19.54 8.87
N ALA A 347 -13.96 18.47 8.27
CA ALA A 347 -15.28 18.58 7.64
C ALA A 347 -16.35 18.54 8.74
N GLU A 348 -16.36 19.55 9.61
CA GLU A 348 -17.64 19.95 10.19
C GLU A 348 -18.49 20.49 9.03
N PRO A 349 -19.75 20.05 8.86
CA PRO A 349 -20.60 20.60 7.83
C PRO A 349 -20.77 22.09 8.11
N LYS A 350 -20.24 22.95 7.23
CA LYS A 350 -20.52 24.39 7.29
C LYS A 350 -22.05 24.55 7.27
N PRO A 351 -22.67 25.18 8.27
CA PRO A 351 -24.09 25.50 8.18
C PRO A 351 -24.31 26.32 6.92
N LYS A 352 -25.27 25.88 6.08
CA LYS A 352 -25.69 26.66 4.92
C LYS A 352 -26.19 28.01 5.46
N GLU A 353 -25.47 29.08 5.13
CA GLU A 353 -26.05 30.42 5.25
C GLU A 353 -27.29 30.46 4.36
N VAL A 354 -28.46 30.50 5.00
CA VAL A 354 -29.71 30.84 4.33
C VAL A 354 -29.58 32.31 3.97
N LYS A 355 -29.30 32.60 2.70
CA LYS A 355 -29.43 33.95 2.17
C LYS A 355 -30.89 34.35 2.32
N LYS A 356 -31.13 35.38 3.14
CA LYS A 356 -32.40 36.11 3.18
C LYS A 356 -32.54 37.02 1.97
#